data_AF-A0A7W9AFP4-F1
#
_entry.id   AF-A0A7W9AFP4-F1
#
_cell.length_a   1.000
_cell.length_b   1.000
_cell.length_c   1.000
_cell.angle_alpha   90.00
_cell.angle_beta   90.00
_cell.angle_gamma   90.00
#
_symmetry.space_group_name_H-M   'P 1'
#
loop_
_entity.id
_entity.type
_entity.pdbx_description
1 polymer ?
#
loop_
_entity_poly.entity_id
_entity_poly.type
_entity_poly.pdbx_seq_one_letter_code
_entity_poly.pdbx_strand_id
1 'polypeptide(L)'
;MVTFSIKSELSERIEIFDDASVGNLHSNRQLLGSPEQMGQARWRVSGESNAQLPLKLLGTLAQRDEIPRHVSICQMQDMLDLVIIVDGPTQDSARIIGEKMHSIVGVKSVETIWTPHE
;
A
#
# COMPACT_ATOMS: atom_id res chain seq x y z
N MET A 1 -3.16 -5.56 -20.99
CA MET A 1 -2.19 -5.25 -19.93
C MET A 1 -2.28 -3.76 -19.66
N VAL A 2 -2.82 -3.35 -18.51
CA VAL A 2 -2.91 -1.93 -18.14
C VAL A 2 -1.98 -1.72 -16.96
N THR A 3 -0.87 -1.02 -17.21
CA THR A 3 0.11 -0.68 -16.17
C THR A 3 -0.13 0.76 -15.77
N PHE A 4 -0.50 1.01 -14.52
CA PHE A 4 -0.58 2.35 -13.97
C PHE A 4 0.76 2.67 -13.29
N SER A 5 1.46 3.70 -13.75
CA SER A 5 2.64 4.22 -13.06
C SER A 5 2.31 5.61 -12.55
N ILE A 6 2.27 5.77 -11.23
CA ILE A 6 2.14 7.08 -10.58
C ILE A 6 3.54 7.71 -10.68
N LYS A 7 3.76 8.55 -11.69
CA LYS A 7 4.94 9.41 -11.72
C LYS A 7 4.73 10.49 -10.67
N SER A 8 5.47 10.40 -9.57
CA SER A 8 5.59 11.48 -8.59
C SER A 8 6.46 12.59 -9.21
N GLU A 9 5.84 13.41 -10.06
CA GLU A 9 6.22 14.81 -10.18
C GLU A 9 5.18 15.58 -9.37
N LEU A 10 5.66 16.33 -8.39
CA LEU A 10 4.90 16.93 -7.30
C LEU A 10 3.57 17.55 -7.75
N SER A 11 2.52 17.25 -6.97
CA SER A 11 1.40 18.16 -6.69
C SER A 11 0.57 18.67 -7.86
N GLU A 12 -0.33 17.86 -8.44
CA GLU A 12 -1.60 18.39 -8.99
C GLU A 12 -2.77 17.42 -8.74
N ARG A 13 -3.57 17.81 -7.72
CA ARG A 13 -4.97 17.48 -7.43
C ARG A 13 -5.52 16.15 -7.94
N ILE A 14 -5.57 15.17 -7.04
CA ILE A 14 -6.68 14.21 -7.00
C ILE A 14 -7.56 14.62 -5.81
N GLU A 15 -8.62 15.37 -6.09
CA GLU A 15 -9.70 15.64 -5.13
C GLU A 15 -10.62 14.41 -5.09
N ILE A 16 -10.41 13.55 -4.09
CA ILE A 16 -11.43 12.57 -3.69
C ILE A 16 -12.27 13.27 -2.63
N PHE A 17 -13.49 13.66 -2.99
CA PHE A 17 -14.50 14.08 -2.03
C PHE A 17 -14.97 12.85 -1.28
N ASP A 18 -14.72 12.82 0.03
CA ASP A 18 -15.52 12.00 0.95
C ASP A 18 -16.03 12.92 2.06
N ASP A 19 -17.34 13.16 2.01
CA ASP A 19 -18.11 13.96 2.96
C ASP A 19 -18.40 13.09 4.20
N ALA A 20 -17.47 13.04 5.15
CA ALA A 20 -17.79 12.62 6.52
C ALA A 20 -16.70 13.04 7.52
N SER A 21 -17.00 14.15 8.21
CA SER A 21 -16.70 14.36 9.64
C SER A 21 -15.22 14.31 10.08
N VAL A 22 -14.63 15.50 10.08
CA VAL A 22 -13.38 15.84 10.76
C VAL A 22 -13.42 15.45 12.24
N GLY A 23 -12.55 14.52 12.64
CA GLY A 23 -12.31 14.14 14.03
C GLY A 23 -10.88 13.65 14.24
N ASN A 24 -9.98 14.57 14.60
CA ASN A 24 -8.66 14.34 15.20
C ASN A 24 -7.67 13.39 14.48
N LEU A 25 -7.02 13.89 13.42
CA LEU A 25 -5.75 13.37 12.90
C LEU A 25 -4.56 14.10 13.56
N HIS A 26 -4.35 13.89 14.85
CA HIS A 26 -3.14 14.35 15.55
C HIS A 26 -2.69 13.30 16.57
N SER A 27 -2.31 12.09 16.12
CA SER A 27 -1.73 11.11 17.05
C SER A 27 -1.01 9.90 16.43
N ASN A 28 -0.34 10.00 15.27
CA ASN A 28 0.45 8.86 14.74
C ASN A 28 1.87 9.17 14.23
N ARG A 29 2.39 10.38 14.49
CA ARG A 29 3.75 10.76 14.05
C ARG A 29 4.90 10.12 14.86
N GLN A 30 4.60 9.27 15.86
CA GLN A 30 5.61 8.68 16.75
C GLN A 30 6.19 7.33 16.27
N LEU A 31 5.80 6.82 15.09
CA LEU A 31 6.32 5.55 14.55
C LEU A 31 7.28 5.70 13.37
N LEU A 32 7.66 6.94 13.01
CA LEU A 32 8.78 7.15 12.08
C LEU A 32 10.05 6.72 12.81
N GLY A 33 10.49 5.49 12.56
CA GLY A 33 11.83 5.03 12.95
C GLY A 33 12.88 6.01 12.44
N SER A 34 14.10 5.92 12.98
CA SER A 34 15.18 6.78 12.49
C SER A 34 15.30 6.68 10.95
N PRO A 35 15.62 7.76 10.23
CA PRO A 35 15.74 7.74 8.77
C PRO A 35 16.67 6.63 8.26
N GLU A 36 17.70 6.27 9.05
CA GLU A 36 18.61 5.15 8.80
C GLU A 36 17.96 3.75 8.80
N GLN A 37 16.69 3.64 9.19
CA GLN A 37 15.92 2.39 9.25
C GLN A 37 14.78 2.35 8.22
N MET A 38 14.66 3.38 7.39
CA MET A 38 13.66 3.48 6.33
C MET A 38 14.19 2.81 5.05
N GLY A 39 13.31 2.14 4.33
CA GLY A 39 13.66 1.37 3.13
C GLY A 39 12.53 1.37 2.10
N GLN A 40 12.72 0.59 1.05
CA GLN A 40 11.67 0.27 0.09
C GLN A 40 10.96 -1.02 0.51
N ALA A 41 9.63 -0.97 0.59
CA ALA A 41 8.78 -2.14 0.76
C ALA A 41 8.08 -2.50 -0.55
N ARG A 42 8.04 -3.79 -0.85
CA ARG A 42 7.28 -4.37 -1.97
C ARG A 42 6.37 -5.47 -1.44
N TRP A 43 5.08 -5.32 -1.69
CA TRP A 43 4.09 -6.37 -1.45
C TRP A 43 3.63 -6.95 -2.79
N ARG A 44 3.72 -8.27 -2.95
CA ARG A 44 3.05 -9.00 -4.01
C ARG A 44 1.88 -9.75 -3.42
N VAL A 45 0.68 -9.43 -3.87
CA VAL A 45 -0.58 -9.94 -3.33
C VAL A 45 -1.31 -10.72 -4.40
N SER A 46 -1.61 -11.99 -4.14
CA SER A 46 -2.53 -12.75 -4.98
C SER A 46 -3.87 -12.92 -4.28
N GLY A 47 -4.97 -12.80 -5.02
CA GLY A 47 -6.31 -12.92 -4.46
C GLY A 47 -7.40 -13.12 -5.50
N GLU A 48 -8.64 -13.21 -5.03
CA GLU A 48 -9.82 -13.32 -5.87
C GLU A 48 -9.98 -12.06 -6.73
N SER A 49 -10.34 -12.26 -8.00
CA SER A 49 -10.58 -11.19 -8.95
C SER A 49 -11.89 -10.45 -8.65
N ASN A 50 -11.89 -9.63 -7.61
CA ASN A 50 -12.99 -8.74 -7.26
C ASN A 50 -12.51 -7.28 -7.24
N ALA A 51 -13.36 -6.35 -7.68
CA ALA A 51 -13.03 -4.92 -7.79
C ALA A 51 -12.76 -4.23 -6.43
N GLN A 52 -13.24 -4.79 -5.32
CA GLN A 52 -13.03 -4.27 -3.97
C GLN A 52 -11.67 -4.65 -3.39
N LEU A 53 -11.04 -5.73 -3.88
CA LEU A 53 -9.79 -6.23 -3.32
C LEU A 53 -8.65 -5.21 -3.45
N PRO A 54 -8.37 -4.61 -4.64
CA PRO A 54 -7.37 -3.56 -4.76
C PRO A 54 -7.66 -2.36 -3.86
N LEU A 55 -8.92 -1.95 -3.73
CA LEU A 55 -9.32 -0.82 -2.90
C LEU A 55 -9.05 -1.06 -1.41
N LYS A 56 -9.33 -2.28 -0.91
CA LYS A 56 -9.03 -2.65 0.48
C LYS A 56 -7.52 -2.71 0.77
N LEU A 57 -6.74 -3.20 -0.19
CA LEU A 57 -5.28 -3.25 -0.10
C LEU A 57 -4.70 -1.83 -0.03
N LEU A 58 -5.12 -0.95 -0.94
CA LEU A 58 -4.70 0.45 -0.93
C LEU A 58 -5.21 1.21 0.30
N GLY A 59 -6.42 0.91 0.77
CA GLY A 59 -6.96 1.47 2.01
C GLY A 59 -6.14 1.10 3.25
N THR A 60 -5.51 -0.08 3.26
CA THR A 60 -4.61 -0.50 4.36
C THR A 60 -3.37 0.38 4.44
N LEU A 61 -2.86 0.85 3.29
CA LEU A 61 -1.75 1.79 3.21
C LEU A 61 -2.17 3.20 3.60
N ALA A 62 -3.32 3.66 3.08
CA ALA A 62 -3.86 5.00 3.37
C ALA A 62 -4.10 5.22 4.87
N GLN A 63 -4.55 4.20 5.62
CA GLN A 63 -4.73 4.26 7.08
C GLN A 63 -3.42 4.49 7.86
N ARG A 64 -2.26 4.38 7.20
CA ARG A 64 -0.93 4.55 7.80
C ARG A 64 -0.12 5.66 7.13
N ASP A 65 -0.78 6.50 6.31
CA ASP A 65 -0.15 7.57 5.54
C ASP A 65 0.97 7.06 4.58
N GLU A 66 0.89 5.79 4.17
CA GLU A 66 1.87 5.18 3.25
C GLU A 66 1.44 5.43 1.80
N ILE A 67 2.30 6.10 1.02
CA ILE A 67 2.00 6.50 -0.36
C ILE A 67 2.68 5.52 -1.33
N PRO A 68 1.93 4.73 -2.11
CA PRO A 68 2.50 3.88 -3.15
C PRO A 68 3.23 4.71 -4.22
N ARG A 69 4.48 4.34 -4.48
CA ARG A 69 5.22 4.81 -5.66
C ARG A 69 4.80 4.07 -6.92
N HIS A 70 4.45 2.79 -6.79
CA HIS A 70 4.03 1.97 -7.92
C HIS A 70 2.96 0.97 -7.49
N VAL A 71 1.94 0.80 -8.34
CA VAL A 71 0.89 -0.21 -8.19
C VAL A 71 0.68 -0.87 -9.55
N SER A 72 0.97 -2.16 -9.63
CA SER A 72 0.64 -2.99 -10.79
C SER A 72 -0.49 -3.93 -10.45
N ILE A 73 -1.47 -4.05 -11.35
CA ILE A 73 -2.64 -4.92 -11.20
C ILE A 73 -2.74 -5.78 -12.44
N CYS A 74 -2.64 -7.10 -12.26
CA CYS A 74 -2.83 -8.08 -13.32
C CYS A 74 -4.02 -8.97 -12.97
N GLN A 75 -5.09 -8.89 -13.75
CA GLN A 75 -6.22 -9.81 -13.63
C GLN A 75 -6.01 -11.01 -14.54
N MET A 76 -6.19 -12.21 -13.98
CA MET A 76 -6.06 -13.50 -14.66
C MET A 76 -7.28 -14.36 -14.32
N GLN A 77 -8.29 -14.36 -15.18
CA GLN A 77 -9.56 -15.06 -14.96
C GLN A 77 -10.17 -14.68 -13.59
N ASP A 78 -10.17 -15.62 -12.65
CA ASP A 78 -10.74 -15.49 -11.31
C ASP A 78 -9.74 -15.03 -10.25
N MET A 79 -8.49 -14.77 -10.65
CA MET A 79 -7.42 -14.33 -9.77
C MET A 79 -6.90 -12.96 -10.17
N LEU A 80 -6.36 -12.26 -9.20
CA LEU A 80 -5.72 -10.98 -9.35
C LEU A 80 -4.34 -11.04 -8.67
N ASP A 81 -3.32 -10.56 -9.37
CA ASP A 81 -1.94 -10.39 -8.88
C ASP A 81 -1.67 -8.88 -8.79
N LEU A 82 -1.44 -8.39 -7.58
CA LEU A 82 -1.16 -7.00 -7.27
C LEU A 82 0.30 -6.86 -6.83
N VAL A 83 1.02 -5.88 -7.35
CA VAL A 83 2.34 -5.50 -6.85
C VAL A 83 2.27 -4.05 -6.39
N ILE A 84 2.58 -3.81 -5.12
CA ILE A 84 2.61 -2.47 -4.52
C ILE A 84 4.03 -2.19 -4.05
N ILE A 85 4.59 -1.04 -4.43
CA ILE A 85 5.92 -0.58 -3.99
C ILE A 85 5.74 0.76 -3.26
N VAL A 86 6.27 0.85 -2.05
CA VAL A 86 6.26 2.05 -1.19
C VAL A 86 7.69 2.31 -0.72
N ASP A 87 8.13 3.56 -0.80
CA ASP A 87 9.42 4.00 -0.25
C ASP A 87 9.17 4.66 1.12
N GLY A 88 10.02 4.40 2.11
CA GLY A 88 9.95 5.00 3.44
C GLY A 88 9.60 4.07 4.62
N PRO A 89 8.83 2.98 4.48
CA PRO A 89 8.52 2.12 5.61
C PRO A 89 9.78 1.52 6.26
N THR A 90 9.78 1.42 7.58
CA THR A 90 10.71 0.53 8.28
C THR A 90 10.39 -0.94 7.96
N GLN A 91 11.36 -1.84 8.17
CA GLN A 91 11.14 -3.28 7.96
C GLN A 91 9.94 -3.81 8.79
N ASP A 92 9.81 -3.37 10.04
CA ASP A 92 8.68 -3.76 10.89
C ASP A 92 7.36 -3.20 10.41
N SER A 93 7.32 -1.93 9.97
CA SER A 93 6.10 -1.36 9.37
C SER A 93 5.70 -2.15 8.12
N ALA A 94 6.67 -2.49 7.28
CA ALA A 94 6.45 -3.26 6.06
C ALA A 94 5.82 -4.63 6.35
N ARG A 95 6.36 -5.34 7.37
CA ARG A 95 5.84 -6.63 7.83
C ARG A 95 4.42 -6.51 8.38
N ILE A 96 4.16 -5.56 9.27
CA ILE A 96 2.83 -5.36 9.89
C ILE A 96 1.77 -5.06 8.81
N ILE A 97 2.11 -4.24 7.82
CA ILE A 97 1.23 -3.96 6.68
C ILE A 97 0.96 -5.24 5.88
N GLY A 98 1.99 -6.02 5.59
CA GLY A 98 1.85 -7.29 4.87
C GLY A 98 0.93 -8.28 5.58
N GLU A 99 1.07 -8.40 6.90
CA GLU A 99 0.19 -9.22 7.75
C GLU A 99 -1.27 -8.74 7.71
N LYS A 100 -1.48 -7.41 7.77
CA LYS A 100 -2.81 -6.82 7.61
C LYS A 100 -3.41 -7.10 6.24
N MET A 101 -2.64 -6.96 5.17
CA MET A 101 -3.08 -7.29 3.81
C MET A 101 -3.48 -8.77 3.71
N HIS A 102 -2.72 -9.67 4.31
CA HIS A 102 -3.02 -11.10 4.33
C HIS A 102 -4.35 -11.42 5.03
N SER A 103 -4.77 -10.60 6.00
CA SER A 103 -6.05 -10.78 6.70
C SER A 103 -7.29 -10.35 5.89
N ILE A 104 -7.11 -9.70 4.75
CA ILE A 104 -8.23 -9.21 3.93
C ILE A 104 -8.94 -10.38 3.24
N VAL A 105 -10.26 -10.44 3.40
CA VAL A 105 -11.10 -11.43 2.71
C VAL A 105 -10.91 -11.33 1.19
N GLY A 106 -10.58 -12.46 0.58
CA GLY A 106 -10.28 -12.59 -0.85
C GLY A 106 -8.78 -12.63 -1.16
N VAL A 107 -7.90 -12.26 -0.23
CA VAL A 107 -6.45 -12.48 -0.37
C VAL A 107 -6.13 -13.96 -0.17
N LYS A 108 -5.30 -14.52 -1.06
CA LYS A 108 -4.79 -15.90 -0.99
C LYS A 108 -3.33 -15.94 -0.54
N SER A 109 -2.52 -14.96 -0.93
CA SER A 109 -1.14 -14.84 -0.47
C SER A 109 -0.65 -13.40 -0.48
N VAL A 110 0.30 -13.11 0.40
CA VAL A 110 1.07 -11.86 0.43
C VAL A 110 2.54 -12.21 0.61
N GLU A 111 3.36 -11.83 -0.35
CA GLU A 111 4.81 -11.83 -0.23
C GLU A 111 5.27 -10.41 0.08
N THR A 112 6.03 -10.25 1.17
CA THR A 112 6.58 -8.95 1.60
C THR A 112 8.09 -8.97 1.44
N ILE A 113 8.62 -8.05 0.64
CA ILE A 113 10.05 -7.85 0.45
C ILE A 113 10.37 -6.44 0.96
N TRP A 114 11.39 -6.32 1.80
CA TRP A 114 11.90 -5.03 2.26
C TRP A 114 13.37 -4.90 1.90
N THR A 115 13.78 -3.71 1.46
CA THR A 115 15.14 -3.41 1.05
C THR A 115 15.57 -2.10 1.72
N PRO A 116 16.69 -2.07 2.47
CA PRO A 116 17.17 -0.84 3.08
C PRO A 116 17.56 0.19 2.02
N HIS A 117 17.40 1.48 2.32
CA HIS A 117 18.08 2.54 1.55
C HIS A 117 19.55 2.59 2.00
N GLU A 118 20.47 2.42 1.05
CA GLU A 118 21.92 2.61 1.26
C GLU A 118 22.30 4.10 1.32
#